data_AF-A0A059WL10-F1
#
_entry.id   AF-A0A059WL10-F1
#
_cell.length_a   1.000
_cell.length_b   1.000
_cell.length_c   1.000
_cell.angle_alpha   90.00
_cell.angle_beta   90.00
_cell.angle_gamma   90.00
#
_symmetry.space_group_name_H-M   'P 1'
#
loop_
_entity.id
_entity.type
_entity.pdbx_description
1 polymer ?
#
loop_
_entity_poly.entity_id
_entity_poly.type
_entity_poly.pdbx_seq_one_letter_code
_entity_poly.pdbx_strand_id
1 'polypeptide(L)'
;MFRGQPYQIGVCLLLLVFGCFAYARTEAAQDDKRAPPAQAPTVALDASSSTVSVCPRDSNRADARVQLVARATDPQGEPLRYAWSASGGRIEGDGANTNWDLTGTQPGVYTAQVEVSRGRERDCMAFTSISVRVTECPAPICPNISIYCPGAITLGQPINFSAKLSGGDTSITPVYNWKISAGTITSGQGTPSIMVDTTGLAGQSVTATLEMGGYSNLNCTATCSSQIPVRVVNRKFDEYGNISRDDEKARLDNFAIQLQQEPDSQGYIIVYAGRRTRPGDAQKRLDRARDYLTSLRGIDARRLVTLEGGTREDLTVELWIVPTGAAPPPVGP
;
A
#
# COMPACT_ATOMS: atom_id res chain seq x y z
N MET A 1 -23.71 37.41 77.75
CA MET A 1 -23.68 38.87 77.58
C MET A 1 -25.10 39.28 77.20
N PHE A 2 -25.80 39.82 78.19
CA PHE A 2 -27.02 40.67 78.17
C PHE A 2 -28.21 40.25 77.29
N ARG A 3 -29.32 39.74 77.88
CA ARG A 3 -30.39 40.46 78.66
C ARG A 3 -31.24 41.32 77.72
N GLY A 4 -32.55 41.11 77.59
CA GLY A 4 -33.64 41.22 78.59
C GLY A 4 -34.79 41.95 77.86
N GLN A 5 -36.08 41.85 78.16
CA GLN A 5 -36.78 41.67 79.43
C GLN A 5 -38.27 41.29 79.17
N PRO A 6 -39.02 40.88 80.22
CA PRO A 6 -40.31 40.18 80.21
C PRO A 6 -41.51 41.07 80.64
N TYR A 7 -42.76 40.58 80.61
CA TYR A 7 -43.88 41.03 81.48
C TYR A 7 -44.99 39.93 81.51
N GLN A 8 -45.20 39.20 82.62
CA GLN A 8 -46.27 39.31 83.67
C GLN A 8 -47.68 38.90 83.18
N ILE A 9 -48.28 37.76 83.58
CA ILE A 9 -48.99 37.35 84.83
C ILE A 9 -50.32 38.11 85.12
N GLY A 10 -51.42 37.33 85.28
CA GLY A 10 -52.70 37.69 85.91
C GLY A 10 -53.87 36.86 85.33
N VAL A 11 -54.27 35.68 85.84
CA VAL A 11 -55.05 35.31 87.06
C VAL A 11 -56.51 35.81 87.08
N CYS A 12 -57.46 34.84 87.05
CA CYS A 12 -58.75 34.72 87.79
C CYS A 12 -59.66 33.69 87.08
N LEU A 13 -59.84 32.43 87.53
CA LEU A 13 -60.85 31.93 88.50
C LEU A 13 -62.20 32.69 88.40
N LEU A 14 -63.39 32.09 88.19
CA LEU A 14 -64.11 31.06 88.97
C LEU A 14 -65.53 30.96 88.31
N LEU A 15 -66.18 29.83 87.99
CA LEU A 15 -67.16 29.09 88.81
C LEU A 15 -67.95 28.04 87.98
N LEU A 16 -67.96 26.79 88.50
CA LEU A 16 -69.07 25.82 88.74
C LEU A 16 -70.08 25.43 87.62
N VAL A 17 -70.03 24.19 87.10
CA VAL A 17 -70.75 22.91 87.41
C VAL A 17 -72.11 22.71 86.71
N PHE A 18 -72.20 21.66 85.88
CA PHE A 18 -73.14 20.49 85.95
C PHE A 18 -73.40 19.87 84.57
N GLY A 19 -73.43 18.53 84.49
CA GLY A 19 -74.19 17.81 83.46
C GLY A 19 -73.41 16.76 82.66
N CYS A 20 -73.57 15.49 83.07
CA CYS A 20 -73.09 14.30 82.37
C CYS A 20 -73.75 14.16 80.97
N PHE A 21 -72.96 14.05 79.91
CA PHE A 21 -73.30 13.25 78.73
C PHE A 21 -72.02 12.56 78.24
N ALA A 22 -72.01 11.24 78.34
CA ALA A 22 -70.99 10.39 77.74
C ALA A 22 -71.06 10.54 76.22
N TYR A 23 -70.21 11.40 75.65
CA TYR A 23 -69.83 11.28 74.26
C TYR A 23 -68.77 10.19 74.17
N ALA A 24 -69.21 9.00 73.76
CA ALA A 24 -68.32 8.02 73.17
C ALA A 24 -67.70 8.67 71.92
N ARG A 25 -66.51 9.24 72.06
CA ARG A 25 -65.64 9.42 70.90
C ARG A 25 -65.11 8.04 70.56
N THR A 26 -65.72 7.43 69.56
CA THR A 26 -65.05 6.44 68.73
C THR A 26 -63.75 7.07 68.24
N GLU A 27 -62.64 6.77 68.90
CA GLU A 27 -61.34 6.76 68.23
C GLU A 27 -61.48 5.71 67.14
N ALA A 28 -61.83 6.18 65.94
CA ALA A 28 -61.78 5.37 64.75
C ALA A 28 -60.34 4.86 64.66
N ALA A 29 -60.18 3.55 64.82
CA ALA A 29 -58.97 2.85 64.46
C ALA A 29 -58.62 3.28 63.04
N GLN A 30 -57.53 4.04 62.93
CA GLN A 30 -56.99 4.47 61.65
C GLN A 30 -56.49 3.19 60.99
N ASP A 31 -57.29 2.65 60.07
CA ASP A 31 -56.95 1.53 59.20
C ASP A 31 -55.67 1.91 58.45
N ASP A 32 -54.54 1.44 58.98
CA ASP A 32 -53.23 1.52 58.34
C ASP A 32 -53.33 0.65 57.09
N LYS A 33 -53.81 1.24 56.00
CA LYS A 33 -53.67 0.69 54.65
C LYS A 33 -52.18 0.55 54.38
N ARG A 34 -51.63 -0.57 54.82
CA ARG A 34 -50.26 -0.99 54.59
C ARG A 34 -50.00 -0.83 53.10
N ALA A 35 -49.15 0.13 52.75
CA ALA A 35 -48.71 0.34 51.39
C ALA A 35 -48.27 -1.02 50.81
N PRO A 36 -48.56 -1.31 49.53
CA PRO A 36 -48.08 -2.53 48.88
C PRO A 36 -46.58 -2.68 49.15
N PRO A 37 -46.09 -3.90 49.43
CA PRO A 37 -44.66 -4.11 49.70
C PRO A 37 -43.84 -3.51 48.54
N ALA A 38 -42.86 -2.67 48.87
CA ALA A 38 -42.03 -2.00 47.88
C ALA A 38 -41.38 -3.02 46.95
N GLN A 39 -41.82 -3.07 45.70
CA GLN A 39 -41.29 -3.99 44.70
C GLN A 39 -40.06 -3.34 44.05
N ALA A 40 -38.99 -4.08 43.79
CA ALA A 40 -37.81 -3.54 43.13
C ALA A 40 -38.05 -3.41 41.61
N PRO A 41 -37.40 -2.45 40.93
CA PRO A 41 -37.34 -2.46 39.48
C PRO A 41 -36.62 -3.72 38.97
N THR A 42 -36.79 -4.05 37.70
CA THR A 42 -36.01 -5.12 37.04
C THR A 42 -35.15 -4.49 35.95
N VAL A 43 -33.94 -5.00 35.74
CA VAL A 43 -33.04 -4.54 34.67
C VAL A 43 -32.36 -5.73 33.99
N ALA A 44 -32.33 -5.70 32.66
CA ALA A 44 -31.47 -6.52 31.82
C ALA A 44 -30.51 -5.61 31.04
N LEU A 45 -29.28 -6.07 30.83
CA LEU A 45 -28.25 -5.30 30.13
C LEU A 45 -27.71 -6.09 28.95
N ASP A 46 -27.64 -5.44 27.80
CA ASP A 46 -27.10 -6.01 26.58
C ASP A 46 -25.99 -5.12 26.03
N ALA A 47 -25.03 -5.77 25.38
CA ALA A 47 -23.93 -5.12 24.69
C ALA A 47 -24.01 -5.47 23.21
N SER A 48 -23.70 -4.52 22.33
CA SER A 48 -23.62 -4.76 20.88
C SER A 48 -22.53 -5.76 20.50
N SER A 49 -21.52 -5.94 21.34
CA SER A 49 -20.50 -6.97 21.20
C SER A 49 -19.98 -7.42 22.56
N SER A 50 -19.65 -8.71 22.67
CA SER A 50 -18.96 -9.28 23.83
C SER A 50 -17.43 -9.24 23.68
N THR A 51 -16.91 -8.90 22.50
CA THR A 51 -15.48 -8.78 22.22
C THR A 51 -15.19 -7.59 21.30
N VAL A 52 -14.19 -6.78 21.66
CA VAL A 52 -13.68 -5.68 20.82
C VAL A 52 -12.18 -5.78 20.69
N SER A 53 -11.62 -5.26 19.60
CA SER A 53 -10.18 -5.22 19.38
C SER A 53 -9.65 -3.79 19.48
N VAL A 54 -8.52 -3.63 20.16
CA VAL A 54 -7.73 -2.40 20.13
C VAL A 54 -6.49 -2.59 19.25
N CYS A 55 -6.13 -1.58 18.47
CA CYS A 55 -4.97 -1.59 17.59
C CYS A 55 -3.95 -0.51 17.96
N PRO A 56 -3.11 -0.73 18.99
CA PRO A 56 -2.12 0.27 19.41
C PRO A 56 -1.08 0.61 18.34
N ARG A 57 -0.85 -0.31 17.38
CA ARG A 57 0.14 -0.16 16.30
C ARG A 57 -0.41 0.52 15.05
N ASP A 58 -1.71 0.77 14.99
CA ASP A 58 -2.39 1.40 13.86
C ASP A 58 -3.29 2.53 14.36
N SER A 59 -2.77 3.76 14.26
CA SER A 59 -3.48 4.97 14.71
C SER A 59 -4.78 5.22 13.96
N ASN A 60 -4.99 4.58 12.79
CA ASN A 60 -6.20 4.73 12.00
C ASN A 60 -7.29 3.69 12.35
N ARG A 61 -7.00 2.72 13.23
CA ARG A 61 -7.90 1.60 13.56
C ARG A 61 -8.28 1.54 15.05
N ALA A 62 -8.35 2.68 15.72
CA ALA A 62 -8.38 2.75 17.19
C ALA A 62 -9.78 2.65 17.84
N ASP A 63 -10.89 2.54 17.11
CA ASP A 63 -12.23 2.65 17.71
C ASP A 63 -12.72 1.35 18.35
N ALA A 64 -12.53 1.20 19.67
CA ALA A 64 -13.07 0.09 20.47
C ALA A 64 -14.34 0.55 21.23
N ARG A 65 -15.45 0.72 20.51
CA ARG A 65 -16.74 1.21 21.08
C ARG A 65 -17.78 0.09 21.15
N VAL A 66 -18.52 0.04 22.26
CA VAL A 66 -19.61 -0.92 22.50
C VAL A 66 -20.87 -0.17 22.89
N GLN A 67 -21.98 -0.41 22.19
CA GLN A 67 -23.28 0.14 22.59
C GLN A 67 -23.85 -0.72 23.72
N LEU A 68 -24.23 -0.08 24.82
CA LEU A 68 -24.87 -0.68 25.98
C LEU A 68 -26.34 -0.29 26.01
N VAL A 69 -27.22 -1.28 26.21
CA VAL A 69 -28.68 -1.09 26.27
C VAL A 69 -29.19 -1.72 27.57
N ALA A 70 -29.62 -0.89 28.51
CA ALA A 70 -30.28 -1.28 29.74
C ALA A 70 -31.81 -1.29 29.54
N ARG A 71 -32.40 -2.48 29.52
CA ARG A 71 -33.85 -2.68 29.51
C ARG A 71 -34.35 -2.79 30.94
N ALA A 72 -34.78 -1.67 31.51
CA ALA A 72 -35.34 -1.62 32.85
C ALA A 72 -36.85 -1.35 32.86
N THR A 73 -37.56 -1.96 33.80
CA THR A 73 -39.00 -1.76 34.02
C THR A 73 -39.30 -1.59 35.49
N ASP A 74 -40.18 -0.64 35.78
CA ASP A 74 -40.73 -0.41 37.10
C ASP A 74 -42.15 -0.98 37.19
N PRO A 75 -42.48 -1.83 38.19
CA PRO A 75 -43.84 -2.39 38.32
C PRO A 75 -44.93 -1.32 38.52
N GLN A 76 -44.57 -0.13 39.01
CA GLN A 76 -45.48 0.99 39.26
C GLN A 76 -45.42 2.06 38.15
N GLY A 77 -44.60 1.84 37.11
CA GLY A 77 -44.43 2.79 36.00
C GLY A 77 -43.72 4.09 36.38
N GLU A 78 -43.01 4.12 37.50
CA GLU A 78 -42.29 5.31 37.97
C GLU A 78 -41.04 5.59 37.10
N PRO A 79 -40.64 6.87 36.94
CA PRO A 79 -39.41 7.22 36.23
C PRO A 79 -38.17 6.61 36.88
N LEU A 80 -37.32 6.01 36.05
CA LEU A 80 -36.08 5.34 36.47
C LEU A 80 -34.84 6.23 36.21
N ARG A 81 -33.88 6.15 37.13
CA ARG A 81 -32.54 6.76 37.01
C ARG A 81 -31.50 5.67 36.85
N TYR A 82 -30.49 5.93 36.02
CA TYR A 82 -29.42 5.00 35.71
C TYR A 82 -28.10 5.56 36.23
N ALA A 83 -27.36 4.76 36.99
CA ALA A 83 -26.00 5.06 37.40
C ALA A 83 -25.07 4.02 36.80
N TRP A 84 -24.16 4.47 35.93
CA TRP A 84 -23.23 3.61 35.21
C TRP A 84 -21.85 3.64 35.86
N SER A 85 -21.20 2.48 35.92
CA SER A 85 -19.78 2.37 36.27
C SER A 85 -19.10 1.33 35.38
N ALA A 86 -17.79 1.47 35.19
CA ALA A 86 -17.00 0.54 34.41
C ALA A 86 -15.66 0.27 35.10
N SER A 87 -15.14 -0.96 34.96
CA SER A 87 -13.81 -1.31 35.45
C SER A 87 -12.67 -0.70 34.62
N GLY A 88 -12.99 -0.10 33.47
CA GLY A 88 -12.07 0.63 32.60
C GLY A 88 -12.77 1.23 31.38
N GLY A 89 -12.06 2.09 30.65
CA GLY A 89 -12.64 2.91 29.59
C GLY A 89 -13.57 4.01 30.12
N ARG A 90 -14.39 4.56 29.22
CA ARG A 90 -15.33 5.64 29.53
C ARG A 90 -16.72 5.31 29.00
N ILE A 91 -17.73 5.35 29.87
CA ILE A 91 -19.13 5.30 29.43
C ILE A 91 -19.59 6.72 29.10
N GLU A 92 -20.15 6.89 27.92
CA GLU A 92 -20.69 8.13 27.38
C GLU A 92 -22.22 8.04 27.38
N GLY A 93 -22.86 8.86 28.22
CA GLY A 93 -24.30 8.88 28.44
C GLY A 93 -24.68 8.41 29.85
N ASP A 94 -25.88 8.80 30.27
CA ASP A 94 -26.44 8.58 31.61
C ASP A 94 -27.87 7.98 31.57
N GLY A 95 -28.35 7.61 30.38
CA GLY A 95 -29.67 7.02 30.15
C GLY A 95 -29.64 5.49 30.00
N ALA A 96 -30.74 4.95 29.50
CA ALA A 96 -30.90 3.52 29.22
C ALA A 96 -29.96 3.02 28.09
N ASN A 97 -29.63 3.89 27.13
CA ASN A 97 -28.70 3.58 26.04
C ASN A 97 -27.45 4.43 26.21
N THR A 98 -26.28 3.80 26.23
CA THR A 98 -24.99 4.48 26.39
C THR A 98 -23.94 3.89 25.47
N ASN A 99 -22.89 4.65 25.18
CA ASN A 99 -21.74 4.16 24.41
C ASN A 99 -20.57 3.95 25.35
N TRP A 100 -20.00 2.75 25.37
CA TRP A 100 -18.83 2.43 26.16
C TRP A 100 -17.58 2.48 25.27
N ASP A 101 -16.76 3.49 25.50
CA ASP A 101 -15.49 3.69 24.83
C ASP A 101 -14.36 2.99 25.59
N LEU A 102 -13.85 1.91 25.01
CA LEU A 102 -12.70 1.13 25.50
C LEU A 102 -11.41 1.48 24.74
N THR A 103 -11.41 2.56 23.95
CA THR A 103 -10.23 3.01 23.19
C THR A 103 -9.05 3.26 24.11
N GLY A 104 -7.87 2.75 23.72
CA GLY A 104 -6.62 2.89 24.48
C GLY A 104 -6.50 2.01 25.73
N THR A 105 -7.51 1.19 26.04
CA THR A 105 -7.39 0.19 27.10
C THR A 105 -6.44 -0.95 26.72
N GLN A 106 -5.82 -1.58 27.71
CA GLN A 106 -4.97 -2.76 27.48
C GLN A 106 -5.83 -4.00 27.23
N PRO A 107 -5.32 -5.03 26.52
CA PRO A 107 -6.02 -6.29 26.37
C PRO A 107 -6.39 -6.90 27.74
N GLY A 108 -7.65 -7.31 27.89
CA GLY A 108 -8.20 -7.73 29.17
C GLY A 108 -9.70 -7.96 29.12
N VAL A 109 -10.30 -8.22 30.27
CA VAL A 109 -11.76 -8.28 30.42
C VAL A 109 -12.20 -7.08 31.24
N TYR A 110 -13.11 -6.29 30.68
CA TYR A 110 -13.69 -5.14 31.35
C TYR A 110 -15.15 -5.40 31.64
N THR A 111 -15.65 -4.84 32.75
CA THR A 111 -17.03 -5.00 33.19
C THR A 111 -17.69 -3.63 33.28
N ALA A 112 -18.84 -3.48 32.63
CA ALA A 112 -19.75 -2.35 32.83
C ALA A 112 -20.88 -2.79 33.75
N GLN A 113 -21.23 -1.93 34.70
CA GLN A 113 -22.32 -2.14 35.64
C GLN A 113 -23.30 -0.98 35.54
N VAL A 114 -24.59 -1.32 35.61
CA VAL A 114 -25.66 -0.34 35.70
C VAL A 114 -26.47 -0.59 36.95
N GLU A 115 -26.70 0.48 37.69
CA GLU A 115 -27.62 0.53 38.81
C GLU A 115 -28.84 1.34 38.42
N VAL A 116 -30.02 0.81 38.70
CA VAL A 116 -31.30 1.42 38.37
C VAL A 116 -32.11 1.64 39.64
N SER A 117 -32.52 2.89 39.87
CA SER A 117 -33.29 3.32 41.05
C SER A 117 -34.35 4.36 40.70
N ARG A 118 -35.27 4.66 41.62
CA ARG A 118 -36.27 5.73 41.45
C ARG A 118 -35.83 7.08 42.06
N GLY A 119 -34.61 7.13 42.62
CA GLY A 119 -33.98 8.35 43.12
C GLY A 119 -34.47 8.86 44.49
N ARG A 120 -35.22 8.06 45.27
CA ARG A 120 -35.64 8.40 46.63
C ARG A 120 -34.73 7.75 47.66
N GLU A 121 -34.55 8.42 48.80
CA GLU A 121 -33.73 7.96 49.92
C GLU A 121 -34.41 6.73 50.55
N ARG A 122 -33.94 5.51 50.20
CA ARG A 122 -34.44 4.14 50.56
C ARG A 122 -35.21 3.35 49.50
N ASP A 123 -35.09 3.69 48.22
CA ASP A 123 -35.64 2.84 47.16
C ASP A 123 -34.90 1.50 47.02
N CYS A 124 -35.62 0.43 46.68
CA CYS A 124 -35.01 -0.80 46.20
C CYS A 124 -34.36 -0.55 44.83
N MET A 125 -33.11 -1.01 44.68
CA MET A 125 -32.31 -0.80 43.48
C MET A 125 -32.11 -2.13 42.76
N ALA A 126 -32.01 -2.08 41.43
CA ALA A 126 -31.65 -3.22 40.61
C ALA A 126 -30.29 -2.96 39.99
N PHE A 127 -29.40 -3.95 40.05
CA PHE A 127 -28.09 -3.86 39.42
C PHE A 127 -27.88 -5.04 38.49
N THR A 128 -27.16 -4.80 37.41
CA THR A 128 -26.68 -5.87 36.52
C THR A 128 -25.36 -5.44 35.91
N SER A 129 -24.62 -6.42 35.40
CA SER A 129 -23.30 -6.19 34.82
C SER A 129 -23.10 -7.02 33.57
N ILE A 130 -22.33 -6.47 32.63
CA ILE A 130 -21.88 -7.19 31.44
C ILE A 130 -20.37 -7.07 31.31
N SER A 131 -19.73 -8.14 30.82
CA SER A 131 -18.29 -8.13 30.59
C SER A 131 -17.98 -8.19 29.10
N VAL A 132 -17.05 -7.36 28.66
CA VAL A 132 -16.53 -7.30 27.30
C VAL A 132 -15.05 -7.65 27.34
N ARG A 133 -14.65 -8.57 26.45
CA ARG A 133 -13.24 -8.90 26.26
C ARG A 133 -12.62 -7.91 25.27
N VAL A 134 -11.57 -7.23 25.70
CA VAL A 134 -10.70 -6.43 24.83
C VAL A 134 -9.52 -7.29 24.41
N THR A 135 -9.34 -7.47 23.12
CA THR A 135 -8.18 -8.17 22.54
C THR A 135 -7.29 -7.19 21.78
N GLU A 136 -6.01 -7.50 21.66
CA GLU A 136 -5.16 -6.80 20.69
C GLU A 136 -5.46 -7.33 19.29
N CYS A 137 -5.51 -6.46 18.29
CA CYS A 137 -5.63 -6.92 16.91
C CYS A 137 -4.38 -7.69 16.46
N PRO A 138 -4.51 -8.64 15.52
CA PRO A 138 -3.36 -9.39 15.00
C PRO A 138 -2.27 -8.44 14.48
N ALA A 139 -1.01 -8.81 14.67
CA ALA A 139 0.08 -8.04 14.08
C ALA A 139 -0.05 -8.04 12.56
N PRO A 140 0.11 -6.89 11.89
CA PRO A 140 0.07 -6.83 10.44
C PRO A 140 1.20 -7.69 9.87
N ILE A 141 0.94 -8.32 8.73
CA ILE A 141 1.93 -9.10 7.99
C ILE A 141 2.11 -8.51 6.59
N CYS A 142 3.37 -8.45 6.13
CA CYS A 142 3.63 -8.02 4.76
C CYS A 142 3.02 -9.01 3.76
N PRO A 143 2.50 -8.52 2.63
CA PRO A 143 2.17 -9.39 1.52
C PRO A 143 3.45 -9.95 0.92
N ASN A 144 3.34 -11.11 0.26
CA ASN A 144 4.37 -11.55 -0.65
C ASN A 144 4.30 -10.69 -1.92
N ILE A 145 5.39 -10.00 -2.21
CA ILE A 145 5.53 -9.10 -3.35
C ILE A 145 6.40 -9.79 -4.39
N SER A 146 5.82 -10.17 -5.52
CA SER A 146 6.55 -10.70 -6.67
C SER A 146 6.61 -9.65 -7.78
N ILE A 147 7.80 -9.16 -8.10
CA ILE A 147 8.03 -8.22 -9.21
C ILE A 147 8.47 -9.02 -10.45
N TYR A 148 7.81 -8.79 -11.57
CA TYR A 148 8.15 -9.33 -12.88
C TYR A 148 9.02 -8.34 -13.64
N CYS A 149 10.27 -8.74 -13.91
CA CYS A 149 11.18 -8.01 -14.77
C CYS A 149 11.05 -8.42 -16.24
N PRO A 150 11.16 -7.48 -17.19
CA PRO A 150 11.25 -7.81 -18.60
C PRO A 150 12.58 -8.51 -18.92
N GLY A 151 12.51 -9.70 -19.53
CA GLY A 151 13.69 -10.46 -19.95
C GLY A 151 14.24 -10.06 -21.31
N ALA A 152 13.42 -9.49 -22.19
CA ALA A 152 13.82 -9.00 -23.51
C ALA A 152 13.50 -7.50 -23.61
N ILE A 153 14.53 -6.70 -23.89
CA ILE A 153 14.44 -5.24 -23.91
C ILE A 153 14.91 -4.75 -25.27
N THR A 154 14.09 -3.95 -25.93
CA THR A 154 14.47 -3.29 -27.18
C THR A 154 14.99 -1.90 -26.85
N LEU A 155 16.18 -1.56 -27.34
CA LEU A 155 16.77 -0.24 -27.11
C LEU A 155 15.86 0.88 -27.63
N GLY A 156 15.64 1.89 -26.78
CA GLY A 156 14.79 3.05 -27.09
C GLY A 156 13.29 2.80 -26.90
N GLN A 157 12.88 1.61 -26.47
CA GLN A 157 11.51 1.36 -26.02
C GLN A 157 11.44 1.42 -24.49
N PRO A 158 10.38 2.03 -23.92
CA PRO A 158 10.15 1.97 -22.48
C PRO A 158 9.97 0.52 -22.00
N ILE A 159 10.46 0.23 -20.80
CA ILE A 159 10.32 -1.09 -20.17
C ILE A 159 9.18 -1.07 -19.15
N ASN A 160 8.46 -2.19 -19.06
CA ASN A 160 7.36 -2.37 -18.12
C ASN A 160 7.81 -3.24 -16.94
N PHE A 161 7.70 -2.74 -15.72
CA PHE A 161 7.79 -3.56 -14.51
C PHE A 161 6.40 -3.76 -13.94
N SER A 162 6.05 -4.98 -13.57
CA SER A 162 4.78 -5.28 -12.91
C SER A 162 5.00 -6.03 -11.62
N ALA A 163 4.08 -5.86 -10.66
CA ALA A 163 4.08 -6.55 -9.40
C ALA A 163 2.77 -7.29 -9.21
N LYS A 164 2.85 -8.42 -8.51
CA LYS A 164 1.70 -9.16 -8.01
C LYS A 164 1.87 -9.33 -6.51
N LEU A 165 0.78 -9.04 -5.80
CA LEU A 165 0.68 -9.24 -4.36
C LEU A 165 -0.05 -10.56 -4.09
N SER A 166 0.39 -11.27 -3.05
CA SER A 166 -0.33 -12.43 -2.52
C SER A 166 -0.20 -12.49 -1.00
N GLY A 167 -1.28 -12.89 -0.31
CA GLY A 167 -1.34 -12.84 1.15
C GLY A 167 -1.34 -11.40 1.69
N GLY A 168 -0.88 -11.22 2.92
CA GLY A 168 -0.91 -9.93 3.63
C GLY A 168 -2.19 -9.73 4.44
N ASP A 169 -2.22 -8.63 5.19
CA ASP A 169 -3.40 -8.23 5.97
C ASP A 169 -4.49 -7.66 5.04
N THR A 170 -5.65 -8.31 4.97
CA THR A 170 -6.78 -7.90 4.13
C THR A 170 -7.47 -6.62 4.60
N SER A 171 -7.21 -6.17 5.83
CA SER A 171 -7.74 -4.92 6.37
C SER A 171 -6.92 -3.69 5.96
N ILE A 172 -5.80 -3.89 5.27
CA ILE A 172 -4.91 -2.82 4.81
C ILE A 172 -5.06 -2.62 3.31
N THR A 173 -5.36 -1.39 2.89
CA THR A 173 -5.34 -1.00 1.47
C THR A 173 -3.89 -0.74 1.05
N PRO A 174 -3.32 -1.53 0.11
CA PRO A 174 -1.93 -1.36 -0.29
C PRO A 174 -1.72 -0.07 -1.08
N VAL A 175 -0.64 0.66 -0.77
CA VAL A 175 -0.17 1.83 -1.53
C VAL A 175 1.12 1.46 -2.24
N TYR A 176 1.17 1.58 -3.57
CA TYR A 176 2.35 1.22 -4.36
C TYR A 176 3.30 2.41 -4.50
N ASN A 177 4.51 2.32 -3.95
CA ASN A 177 5.54 3.34 -4.12
C ASN A 177 6.73 2.74 -4.87
N TRP A 178 6.81 3.05 -6.17
CA TRP A 178 7.91 2.59 -7.00
C TRP A 178 9.11 3.54 -6.94
N LYS A 179 10.31 2.96 -6.89
CA LYS A 179 11.61 3.62 -7.06
C LYS A 179 12.40 2.90 -8.16
N ILE A 180 13.19 3.66 -8.91
CA ILE A 180 14.04 3.12 -9.99
C ILE A 180 15.49 3.54 -9.76
N SER A 181 16.44 2.64 -10.00
CA SER A 181 17.87 2.92 -9.81
C SER A 181 18.45 3.81 -10.92
N ALA A 182 17.88 3.74 -12.12
CA ALA A 182 18.31 4.49 -13.30
C ALA A 182 17.14 4.65 -14.29
N GLY A 183 17.14 5.74 -15.05
CA GLY A 183 16.06 6.08 -15.96
C GLY A 183 14.93 6.86 -15.27
N THR A 184 13.80 6.97 -15.96
CA THR A 184 12.67 7.80 -15.50
C THR A 184 11.38 7.01 -15.56
N ILE A 185 10.63 6.97 -14.46
CA ILE A 185 9.26 6.42 -14.47
C ILE A 185 8.38 7.38 -15.26
N THR A 186 7.83 6.93 -16.37
CA THR A 186 6.99 7.74 -17.26
C THR A 186 5.50 7.62 -16.94
N SER A 187 5.06 6.49 -16.39
CA SER A 187 3.67 6.27 -15.97
C SER A 187 3.52 5.11 -14.98
N GLY A 188 2.35 5.01 -14.35
CA GLY A 188 1.97 3.86 -13.52
C GLY A 188 2.34 3.95 -12.03
N GLN A 189 2.88 5.09 -11.57
CA GLN A 189 3.14 5.30 -10.14
C GLN A 189 1.85 5.17 -9.33
N GLY A 190 1.92 4.57 -8.14
CA GLY A 190 0.72 4.28 -7.35
C GLY A 190 -0.06 3.05 -7.81
N THR A 191 0.36 2.37 -8.88
CA THR A 191 -0.31 1.19 -9.43
C THR A 191 0.58 -0.06 -9.37
N PRO A 192 0.05 -1.27 -9.63
CA PRO A 192 0.84 -2.51 -9.67
C PRO A 192 1.85 -2.59 -10.83
N SER A 193 1.88 -1.63 -11.74
CA SER A 193 2.81 -1.64 -12.88
C SER A 193 3.30 -0.25 -13.25
N ILE A 194 4.56 -0.14 -13.65
CA ILE A 194 5.17 1.11 -14.10
C ILE A 194 5.83 0.97 -15.46
N MET A 195 5.80 2.06 -16.23
CA MET A 195 6.60 2.21 -17.44
C MET A 195 7.82 3.07 -17.13
N VAL A 196 8.99 2.63 -17.59
CA VAL A 196 10.27 3.30 -17.35
C VAL A 196 10.94 3.58 -18.67
N ASP A 197 11.29 4.85 -18.91
CA ASP A 197 12.18 5.24 -19.98
C ASP A 197 13.64 4.94 -19.60
N THR A 198 14.30 4.17 -20.45
CA THR A 198 15.69 3.73 -20.30
C THR A 198 16.61 4.31 -21.37
N THR A 199 16.22 5.43 -21.98
CA THR A 199 17.03 6.16 -22.96
C THR A 199 18.40 6.49 -22.38
N GLY A 200 19.47 6.17 -23.12
CA GLY A 200 20.85 6.41 -22.69
C GLY A 200 21.45 5.37 -21.73
N LEU A 201 20.69 4.32 -21.35
CA LEU A 201 21.14 3.31 -20.39
C LEU A 201 21.65 2.01 -21.03
N ALA A 202 22.03 2.04 -22.31
CA ALA A 202 22.50 0.86 -23.01
C ALA A 202 23.73 0.24 -22.30
N GLY A 203 23.69 -1.07 -22.04
CA GLY A 203 24.72 -1.80 -21.30
C GLY A 203 24.68 -1.61 -19.78
N GLN A 204 23.71 -0.88 -19.24
CA GLN A 204 23.53 -0.71 -17.79
C GLN A 204 22.41 -1.61 -17.25
N SER A 205 22.39 -1.78 -15.93
CA SER A 205 21.31 -2.47 -15.22
C SER A 205 20.30 -1.48 -14.64
N VAL A 206 19.01 -1.74 -14.81
CA VAL A 206 17.93 -0.97 -14.18
C VAL A 206 17.26 -1.83 -13.12
N THR A 207 17.23 -1.35 -11.87
CA THR A 207 16.59 -2.02 -10.73
C THR A 207 15.34 -1.26 -10.32
N ALA A 208 14.21 -1.95 -10.34
CA ALA A 208 12.95 -1.47 -9.79
C ALA A 208 12.78 -1.95 -8.35
N THR A 209 12.48 -1.02 -7.46
CA THR A 209 12.16 -1.28 -6.05
C THR A 209 10.72 -0.88 -5.81
N LEU A 210 9.91 -1.79 -5.30
CA LEU A 210 8.54 -1.52 -4.85
C LEU A 210 8.52 -1.48 -3.32
N GLU A 211 8.09 -0.36 -2.77
CA GLU A 211 7.84 -0.16 -1.34
C GLU A 211 6.33 -0.07 -1.11
N MET A 212 5.78 -0.96 -0.28
CA MET A 212 4.35 -0.97 0.02
C MET A 212 4.05 -0.04 1.21
N GLY A 213 3.27 1.01 0.95
CA GLY A 213 2.65 1.82 1.99
C GLY A 213 1.34 1.19 2.51
N GLY A 214 0.86 1.70 3.64
CA GLY A 214 -0.35 1.22 4.33
C GLY A 214 -0.07 0.21 5.45
N TYR A 215 1.10 -0.43 5.45
CA TYR A 215 1.54 -1.34 6.50
C TYR A 215 2.30 -0.55 7.59
N SER A 216 1.55 0.01 8.55
CA SER A 216 2.10 0.83 9.63
C SER A 216 3.24 0.10 10.35
N ASN A 217 4.44 0.70 10.31
CA ASN A 217 5.68 0.20 10.93
C ASN A 217 6.29 -1.07 10.32
N LEU A 218 5.89 -1.47 9.10
CA LEU A 218 6.53 -2.56 8.36
C LEU A 218 7.17 -2.06 7.07
N ASN A 219 8.42 -2.47 6.83
CA ASN A 219 9.14 -2.19 5.60
C ASN A 219 8.92 -3.32 4.60
N CYS A 220 7.74 -3.35 3.99
CA CYS A 220 7.41 -4.34 2.96
C CYS A 220 7.98 -3.88 1.61
N THR A 221 9.11 -4.47 1.20
CA THR A 221 9.82 -4.09 -0.02
C THR A 221 10.24 -5.30 -0.83
N ALA A 222 10.23 -5.15 -2.17
CA ALA A 222 10.84 -6.10 -3.09
C ALA A 222 11.58 -5.35 -4.20
N THR A 223 12.55 -6.04 -4.80
CA THR A 223 13.38 -5.49 -5.88
C THR A 223 13.51 -6.47 -7.02
N CYS A 224 13.65 -5.96 -8.24
CA CYS A 224 13.96 -6.77 -9.41
C CYS A 224 14.82 -5.95 -10.39
N SER A 225 15.77 -6.61 -11.04
CA SER A 225 16.73 -5.96 -11.95
C SER A 225 16.61 -6.50 -13.37
N SER A 226 16.73 -5.61 -14.35
CA SER A 226 16.76 -5.92 -15.78
C SER A 226 18.03 -5.35 -16.41
N GLN A 227 18.65 -6.12 -17.30
CA GLN A 227 19.86 -5.71 -18.02
C GLN A 227 19.48 -5.07 -19.36
N ILE A 228 19.84 -3.81 -19.56
CA ILE A 228 19.62 -3.15 -20.85
C ILE A 228 20.69 -3.64 -21.82
N PRO A 229 20.33 -4.12 -23.03
CA PRO A 229 21.30 -4.58 -24.00
C PRO A 229 22.36 -3.53 -24.32
N VAL A 230 23.58 -3.98 -24.62
CA VAL A 230 24.64 -3.09 -25.09
C VAL A 230 24.24 -2.56 -26.47
N ARG A 231 24.44 -1.25 -26.70
CA ARG A 231 24.29 -0.67 -28.03
C ARG A 231 25.43 -1.17 -28.89
N VAL A 232 25.12 -2.05 -29.84
CA VAL A 232 26.07 -2.51 -30.84
C VAL A 232 26.02 -1.56 -32.04
N VAL A 233 27.18 -1.06 -32.45
CA VAL A 233 27.33 -0.17 -33.61
C VAL A 233 28.25 -0.82 -34.63
N ASN A 234 28.00 -0.54 -35.91
CA ASN A 234 28.95 -0.91 -36.95
C ASN A 234 30.22 -0.06 -36.82
N ARG A 235 31.31 -0.54 -37.41
CA ARG A 235 32.55 0.23 -37.52
C ARG A 235 33.22 0.01 -38.87
N LYS A 236 33.78 1.08 -39.42
CA LYS A 236 34.64 1.01 -40.61
C LYS A 236 35.95 0.37 -40.17
N PHE A 237 36.28 -0.77 -40.77
CA PHE A 237 37.51 -1.50 -40.49
C PHE A 237 38.67 -0.95 -41.31
N ASP A 238 38.44 -0.70 -42.60
CA ASP A 238 39.46 -0.19 -43.50
C ASP A 238 38.82 0.57 -44.68
N GLU A 239 39.62 1.41 -45.32
CA GLU A 239 39.27 2.12 -46.54
C GLU A 239 40.49 2.24 -47.45
N TYR A 240 40.31 1.93 -48.74
CA TYR A 240 41.38 2.05 -49.71
C TYR A 240 40.85 2.38 -51.12
N GLY A 241 41.69 3.04 -51.90
CA GLY A 241 41.38 3.40 -53.27
C GLY A 241 41.77 2.34 -54.29
N ASN A 242 42.20 2.79 -55.47
CA ASN A 242 42.73 1.91 -56.49
C ASN A 242 44.19 1.50 -56.18
N ILE A 243 44.37 0.31 -55.60
CA ILE A 243 45.65 -0.26 -55.18
C ILE A 243 46.02 -1.51 -55.99
N SER A 244 47.25 -2.00 -55.83
CA SER A 244 47.67 -3.26 -56.46
C SER A 244 46.89 -4.45 -55.89
N ARG A 245 46.82 -5.55 -56.64
CA ARG A 245 46.10 -6.76 -56.19
C ARG A 245 46.73 -7.39 -54.96
N ASP A 246 48.04 -7.31 -54.81
CA ASP A 246 48.72 -7.92 -53.66
C ASP A 246 48.52 -7.08 -52.40
N ASP A 247 48.47 -5.75 -52.52
CA ASP A 247 48.10 -4.86 -51.40
C ASP A 247 46.64 -5.08 -50.97
N GLU A 248 45.73 -5.28 -51.93
CA GLU A 248 44.33 -5.57 -51.64
C GLU A 248 44.18 -6.90 -50.90
N LYS A 249 44.89 -7.96 -51.32
CA LYS A 249 44.90 -9.24 -50.60
C LYS A 249 45.36 -9.07 -49.16
N ALA A 250 46.43 -8.31 -48.92
CA ALA A 250 46.94 -8.08 -47.57
C ALA A 250 45.90 -7.36 -46.66
N ARG A 251 45.14 -6.41 -47.22
CA ARG A 251 44.05 -5.75 -46.49
C ARG A 251 42.88 -6.71 -46.22
N LEU A 252 42.51 -7.52 -47.21
CA LEU A 252 41.48 -8.55 -47.05
C LEU A 252 41.89 -9.68 -46.09
N ASP A 253 43.18 -10.00 -45.98
CA ASP A 253 43.72 -10.92 -44.98
C ASP A 253 43.47 -10.40 -43.55
N ASN A 254 43.78 -9.13 -43.31
CA ASN A 254 43.52 -8.48 -42.03
C ASN A 254 42.01 -8.43 -41.71
N PHE A 255 41.20 -8.14 -42.72
CA PHE A 255 39.74 -8.15 -42.57
C PHE A 255 39.20 -9.54 -42.24
N ALA A 256 39.71 -10.58 -42.89
CA ALA A 256 39.37 -11.96 -42.60
C ALA A 256 39.76 -12.37 -41.17
N ILE A 257 40.96 -11.99 -40.71
CA ILE A 257 41.40 -12.23 -39.33
C ILE A 257 40.40 -11.61 -38.34
N GLN A 258 39.98 -10.37 -38.57
CA GLN A 258 39.03 -9.71 -37.67
C GLN A 258 37.65 -10.38 -37.69
N LEU A 259 37.15 -10.79 -38.86
CA LEU A 259 35.88 -11.54 -38.96
C LEU A 259 35.96 -12.93 -38.31
N GLN A 260 37.13 -13.56 -38.25
CA GLN A 260 37.33 -14.81 -37.52
C GLN A 260 37.30 -14.61 -36.00
N GLN A 261 37.84 -13.48 -35.51
CA GLN A 261 37.81 -13.11 -34.10
C GLN A 261 36.41 -12.70 -33.62
N GLU A 262 35.55 -12.20 -34.52
CA GLU A 262 34.18 -11.79 -34.23
C GLU A 262 33.16 -12.65 -35.00
N PRO A 263 32.90 -13.90 -34.56
CA PRO A 263 32.04 -14.84 -35.30
C PRO A 263 30.60 -14.36 -35.49
N ASP A 264 30.09 -13.51 -34.57
CA ASP A 264 28.73 -12.96 -34.61
C ASP A 264 28.60 -11.68 -35.46
N SER A 265 29.69 -11.25 -36.11
CA SER A 265 29.69 -10.09 -37.00
C SER A 265 29.55 -10.48 -38.47
N GLN A 266 28.91 -9.63 -39.25
CA GLN A 266 28.97 -9.65 -40.72
C GLN A 266 30.06 -8.71 -41.22
N GLY A 267 30.72 -9.11 -42.31
CA GLY A 267 31.64 -8.28 -43.08
C GLY A 267 30.92 -7.63 -44.25
N TYR A 268 30.92 -6.30 -44.29
CA TYR A 268 30.38 -5.53 -45.40
C TYR A 268 31.53 -5.05 -46.28
N ILE A 269 31.40 -5.27 -47.59
CA ILE A 269 32.34 -4.80 -48.62
C ILE A 269 31.56 -3.84 -49.50
N ILE A 270 31.94 -2.57 -49.48
CA ILE A 270 31.25 -1.53 -50.23
C ILE A 270 32.24 -0.97 -51.25
N VAL A 271 31.88 -1.00 -52.53
CA VAL A 271 32.71 -0.44 -53.59
C VAL A 271 31.99 0.75 -54.23
N TYR A 272 32.66 1.90 -54.20
CA TYR A 272 32.24 3.13 -54.87
C TYR A 272 33.01 3.26 -56.18
N ALA A 273 32.29 3.46 -57.28
CA ALA A 273 32.90 3.72 -58.57
C ALA A 273 33.47 5.14 -58.60
N GLY A 274 34.73 5.30 -59.03
CA GLY A 274 35.27 6.62 -59.37
C GLY A 274 34.72 7.14 -60.69
N ARG A 275 34.78 8.44 -60.95
CA ARG A 275 34.25 9.06 -62.19
C ARG A 275 34.79 8.48 -63.50
N ARG A 276 36.01 7.94 -63.47
CA ARG A 276 36.69 7.32 -64.63
C ARG A 276 36.60 5.79 -64.65
N THR A 277 35.85 5.20 -63.71
CA THR A 277 35.70 3.75 -63.58
C THR A 277 34.75 3.24 -64.65
N ARG A 278 35.07 2.10 -65.29
CA ARG A 278 34.20 1.55 -66.33
C ARG A 278 32.97 0.90 -65.71
N PRO A 279 31.83 0.86 -66.43
CA PRO A 279 30.66 0.12 -65.99
C PRO A 279 31.01 -1.33 -65.61
N GLY A 280 30.57 -1.78 -64.44
CA GLY A 280 30.79 -3.13 -63.91
C GLY A 280 32.15 -3.39 -63.26
N ASP A 281 33.08 -2.43 -63.26
CA ASP A 281 34.36 -2.61 -62.53
C ASP A 281 34.16 -2.66 -61.01
N ALA A 282 33.16 -1.93 -60.48
CA ALA A 282 32.77 -1.99 -59.07
C ALA A 282 32.29 -3.40 -58.68
N GLN A 283 31.30 -3.94 -59.41
CA GLN A 283 30.84 -5.31 -59.24
C GLN A 283 31.97 -6.34 -59.35
N LYS A 284 32.82 -6.26 -60.39
CA LYS A 284 33.97 -7.19 -60.54
C LYS A 284 34.93 -7.12 -59.36
N ARG A 285 35.08 -5.95 -58.72
CA ARG A 285 35.91 -5.78 -57.54
C ARG A 285 35.25 -6.36 -56.29
N LEU A 286 33.94 -6.18 -56.13
CA LEU A 286 33.15 -6.84 -55.08
C LEU A 286 33.25 -8.36 -55.18
N ASP A 287 33.02 -8.92 -56.37
CA ASP A 287 33.08 -10.37 -56.62
C ASP A 287 34.47 -10.91 -56.29
N ARG A 288 35.53 -10.26 -56.77
CA ARG A 288 36.91 -10.64 -56.45
C ARG A 288 37.21 -10.62 -54.96
N ALA A 289 36.81 -9.56 -54.26
CA ALA A 289 37.07 -9.43 -52.82
C ALA A 289 36.30 -10.49 -52.03
N ARG A 290 35.03 -10.73 -52.39
CA ARG A 290 34.19 -11.77 -51.79
C ARG A 290 34.78 -13.15 -52.03
N ASP A 291 35.13 -13.49 -53.26
CA ASP A 291 35.70 -14.79 -53.63
C ASP A 291 37.02 -15.07 -52.91
N TYR A 292 37.85 -14.05 -52.73
CA TYR A 292 39.09 -14.16 -51.96
C TYR A 292 38.81 -14.51 -50.49
N LEU A 293 37.86 -13.80 -49.85
CA LEU A 293 37.50 -14.04 -48.46
C LEU A 293 36.81 -15.40 -48.25
N THR A 294 35.98 -15.85 -49.18
CA THR A 294 35.28 -17.14 -49.06
C THR A 294 36.18 -18.31 -49.40
N SER A 295 36.87 -18.25 -50.54
CA SER A 295 37.59 -19.39 -51.11
C SER A 295 38.99 -19.57 -50.51
N LEU A 296 39.71 -18.47 -50.26
CA LEU A 296 41.07 -18.55 -49.70
C LEU A 296 41.11 -18.39 -48.18
N ARG A 297 40.23 -17.55 -47.61
CA ARG A 297 40.21 -17.27 -46.16
C ARG A 297 39.16 -18.04 -45.38
N GLY A 298 38.28 -18.77 -46.07
CA GLY A 298 37.28 -19.66 -45.44
C GLY A 298 36.19 -18.92 -44.66
N ILE A 299 35.94 -17.64 -44.95
CA ILE A 299 34.82 -16.92 -44.35
C ILE A 299 33.52 -17.42 -44.97
N ASP A 300 32.53 -17.78 -44.14
CA ASP A 300 31.21 -18.20 -44.62
C ASP A 300 30.59 -17.08 -45.47
N ALA A 301 30.18 -17.41 -46.70
CA ALA A 301 29.59 -16.46 -47.63
C ALA A 301 28.32 -15.78 -47.08
N ARG A 302 27.62 -16.40 -46.12
CA ARG A 302 26.45 -15.82 -45.41
C ARG A 302 26.82 -14.70 -44.44
N ARG A 303 28.10 -14.61 -44.06
CA ARG A 303 28.64 -13.55 -43.22
C ARG A 303 29.15 -12.35 -44.03
N LEU A 304 29.12 -12.43 -45.36
CA LEU A 304 29.61 -11.35 -46.22
C LEU A 304 28.45 -10.69 -46.98
N VAL A 305 28.41 -9.36 -46.93
CA VAL A 305 27.47 -8.53 -47.68
C VAL A 305 28.25 -7.62 -48.61
N THR A 306 27.99 -7.72 -49.91
CA THR A 306 28.62 -6.89 -50.95
C THR A 306 27.62 -5.85 -51.44
N LEU A 307 28.01 -4.58 -51.48
CA LEU A 307 27.15 -3.48 -51.92
C LEU A 307 27.90 -2.56 -52.89
N GLU A 308 27.22 -2.09 -53.94
CA GLU A 308 27.69 -0.95 -54.73
C GLU A 308 27.29 0.34 -54.01
N GLY A 309 28.29 1.15 -53.66
CA GLY A 309 28.09 2.36 -52.85
C GLY A 309 27.61 3.59 -53.64
N GLY A 310 27.60 3.51 -54.97
CA GLY A 310 27.38 4.64 -55.87
C GLY A 310 28.68 5.19 -56.43
N THR A 311 28.70 6.49 -56.76
CA THR A 311 29.81 7.14 -57.45
C THR A 311 30.50 8.16 -56.55
N ARG A 312 31.84 8.07 -56.47
CA ARG A 312 32.74 9.05 -55.82
C ARG A 312 33.71 9.64 -56.86
N GLU A 313 34.57 10.58 -56.44
CA GLU A 313 35.61 11.13 -57.32
C GLU A 313 36.55 10.02 -57.80
N ASP A 314 37.10 9.27 -56.84
CA ASP A 314 37.99 8.14 -57.06
C ASP A 314 37.34 6.81 -56.63
N LEU A 315 37.79 5.72 -57.26
CA LEU A 315 37.35 4.37 -56.86
C LEU A 315 37.76 4.14 -55.41
N THR A 316 36.79 3.81 -54.57
CA THR A 316 36.98 3.61 -53.13
C THR A 316 36.35 2.28 -52.71
N VAL A 317 37.04 1.53 -51.87
CA VAL A 317 36.53 0.33 -51.21
C VAL A 317 36.50 0.58 -49.71
N GLU A 318 35.36 0.34 -49.10
CA GLU A 318 35.20 0.37 -47.65
C GLU A 318 34.92 -1.03 -47.12
N LEU A 319 35.66 -1.42 -46.09
CA LEU A 319 35.44 -2.66 -45.36
C LEU A 319 34.83 -2.31 -44.00
N TRP A 320 33.71 -2.93 -43.67
CA TRP A 320 32.97 -2.67 -42.44
C TRP A 320 32.71 -3.95 -41.67
N ILE A 321 32.74 -3.84 -40.34
CA ILE A 321 32.36 -4.91 -39.43
C ILE A 321 31.06 -4.50 -38.76
N VAL A 322 30.06 -5.37 -38.91
CA VAL A 322 28.69 -5.13 -38.47
C VAL A 322 28.29 -6.25 -37.52
N PRO A 323 28.44 -6.06 -36.21
CA PRO A 323 27.97 -7.01 -35.22
C PRO A 323 26.47 -7.28 -35.35
N THR A 324 26.02 -8.48 -34.97
CA THR A 324 24.59 -8.81 -34.92
C THR A 324 23.83 -7.77 -34.07
N GLY A 325 22.76 -7.22 -34.63
CA GLY A 325 21.94 -6.19 -34.00
C GLY A 325 22.39 -4.74 -34.25
N ALA A 326 23.55 -4.52 -34.88
CA ALA A 326 23.94 -3.19 -35.36
C ALA A 326 23.21 -2.84 -36.66
N ALA A 327 22.98 -1.55 -36.89
CA ALA A 327 22.46 -1.07 -38.17
C ALA A 327 23.48 -1.29 -39.31
N PRO A 328 23.05 -1.45 -40.57
CA PRO A 328 23.96 -1.49 -41.71
C PRO A 328 24.81 -0.21 -41.82
N PRO A 329 25.99 -0.28 -42.46
CA PRO A 329 26.80 0.90 -42.72
C PRO A 329 26.03 1.93 -43.56
N PRO A 330 26.30 3.23 -43.37
CA PRO A 330 25.72 4.26 -44.23
C PRO A 330 26.23 4.09 -45.66
N VAL A 331 25.32 4.00 -46.62
CA VAL A 331 25.65 3.96 -48.05
C VAL A 331 25.12 5.25 -48.68
N GLY A 332 26.02 6.08 -49.20
CA GLY A 332 25.70 7.32 -49.90
C GLY A 332 26.88 7.79 -50.76
N PRO A 333 26.61 8.55 -51.84
CA PRO A 333 27.62 9.07 -52.75
C PRO A 333 28.67 9.94 -52.03
#